data_AF-A0AAD7IGT4-F1
#
_entry.id   AF-A0AAD7IGT4-F1
#
_cell.length_a   1.000
_cell.length_b   1.000
_cell.length_c   1.000
_cell.angle_alpha   90.00
_cell.angle_beta   90.00
_cell.angle_gamma   90.00
#
_symmetry.space_group_name_H-M   'P 1'
#
loop_
_entity.id
_entity.type
_entity.pdbx_description
1 polymer ?
#
loop_
_entity_poly.entity_id
_entity_poly.type
_entity_poly.pdbx_seq_one_letter_code
_entity_poly.pdbx_strand_id
1 'polypeptide(L)'
;MSTYWDSHPNFVHNSTAPLQKEFKLLAAQCSWKVDGAQYRREWARCGREEFTRHFGSDDKGLDGWQGLCATVGIEEIPDSITQCKKVLRTVWVNIFDLMDAKSTGQPVKKHVSAEALRNYTIKKKKIFPKKAAKGNPFLKVLLIEIFV
;
A
#
# COMPACT_ATOMS: atom_id res chain seq x y z
N MET A 1 1.60 12.83 14.23
CA MET A 1 2.02 12.54 12.84
C MET A 1 0.87 12.95 11.94
N SER A 2 1.15 13.69 10.86
CA SER A 2 0.11 14.15 9.93
C SER A 2 -0.27 13.04 8.95
N THR A 3 -1.56 12.90 8.65
CA THR A 3 -2.10 11.96 7.66
C THR A 3 -2.28 12.62 6.30
N TYR A 4 -2.44 11.84 5.23
CA TYR A 4 -2.83 12.42 3.93
C TYR A 4 -4.13 13.25 4.05
N TRP A 5 -5.04 12.81 4.92
CA TRP A 5 -6.37 13.38 5.09
C TRP A 5 -6.34 14.75 5.77
N ASP A 6 -5.30 15.07 6.56
CA ASP A 6 -5.16 16.38 7.21
C ASP A 6 -5.02 17.52 6.18
N SER A 7 -4.55 17.20 4.97
CA SER A 7 -4.49 18.15 3.85
C SER A 7 -5.85 18.44 3.22
N HIS A 8 -6.92 17.79 3.69
CA HIS A 8 -8.31 17.91 3.22
C HIS A 8 -9.25 18.09 4.42
N PRO A 9 -9.19 19.22 5.16
CA PRO A 9 -9.90 19.39 6.44
C PRO A 9 -11.43 19.34 6.33
N ASN A 10 -11.99 19.57 5.14
CA ASN A 10 -13.43 19.50 4.88
C ASN A 10 -13.91 18.07 4.55
N PHE A 11 -13.01 17.08 4.53
CA PHE A 11 -13.35 15.69 4.26
C PHE A 11 -13.31 14.88 5.56
N VAL A 12 -14.43 14.27 5.92
CA VAL A 12 -14.54 13.43 7.11
C VAL A 12 -14.08 12.01 6.75
N HIS A 13 -12.82 11.70 7.06
CA HIS A 13 -12.22 10.39 6.76
C HIS A 13 -12.70 9.30 7.73
N ASN A 14 -13.16 8.17 7.17
CA ASN A 14 -13.40 6.94 7.92
C ASN A 14 -12.18 6.01 7.84
N SER A 15 -11.41 5.91 8.92
CA SER A 15 -10.18 5.12 9.03
C SER A 15 -10.37 3.60 8.99
N THR A 16 -11.61 3.12 9.11
CA THR A 16 -11.94 1.68 9.03
C THR A 16 -12.41 1.26 7.64
N ALA A 17 -12.69 2.22 6.77
CA ALA A 17 -13.11 1.96 5.40
C ALA A 17 -11.88 1.70 4.48
N PRO A 18 -12.04 0.93 3.39
CA PRO A 18 -10.95 0.72 2.43
C PRO A 18 -10.43 2.05 1.87
N LEU A 19 -9.11 2.21 1.80
CA LEU A 19 -8.45 3.45 1.38
C LEU A 19 -8.95 3.95 0.02
N GLN A 20 -9.14 3.02 -0.92
CA GLN A 20 -9.63 3.35 -2.27
C GLN A 20 -11.07 3.88 -2.25
N LYS A 21 -11.90 3.45 -1.30
CA LYS A 21 -13.29 3.94 -1.15
C LYS A 21 -13.27 5.39 -0.66
N GLU A 22 -12.54 5.64 0.42
CA GLU A 22 -12.40 6.98 1.01
C GLU A 22 -11.80 7.97 0.00
N PHE A 23 -10.76 7.55 -0.73
CA PHE A 23 -10.15 8.40 -1.75
C PHE A 23 -11.12 8.75 -2.88
N LYS A 24 -11.99 7.83 -3.30
CA LYS A 24 -13.01 8.11 -4.32
C LYS A 24 -14.06 9.11 -3.83
N LEU A 25 -14.45 9.04 -2.56
CA LEU A 25 -15.36 10.01 -1.95
C LEU A 25 -14.72 11.41 -1.92
N LEU A 26 -13.46 11.50 -1.47
CA LEU A 26 -12.71 12.75 -1.50
C LEU A 26 -12.57 13.30 -2.92
N ALA A 27 -12.20 12.45 -3.89
CA ALA A 27 -12.06 12.85 -5.28
C ALA A 27 -13.37 13.40 -5.87
N ALA A 28 -14.51 12.81 -5.50
CA ALA A 28 -15.83 13.31 -5.90
C ALA A 28 -16.14 14.67 -5.24
N GLN A 29 -15.87 14.83 -3.95
CA GLN A 29 -16.04 16.10 -3.23
C GLN A 29 -15.19 17.23 -3.82
N CYS A 30 -13.97 16.93 -4.24
CA CYS A 30 -13.07 17.89 -4.88
C CYS A 30 -13.28 18.02 -6.39
N SER A 31 -14.30 17.37 -6.97
CA SER A 31 -14.60 17.38 -8.41
C SER A 31 -13.42 16.95 -9.30
N TRP A 32 -12.57 16.03 -8.81
CA TRP A 32 -11.46 15.50 -9.60
C TRP A 32 -11.97 14.50 -10.64
N LYS A 33 -11.64 14.74 -11.91
CA LYS A 33 -11.94 13.78 -12.99
C LYS A 33 -11.29 12.44 -12.68
N VAL A 34 -12.11 11.37 -12.63
CA VAL A 34 -11.65 9.98 -12.46
C VAL A 34 -10.63 9.66 -13.55
N ASP A 35 -9.51 9.06 -13.15
CA ASP A 35 -8.37 8.80 -14.04
C ASP A 35 -7.84 10.07 -14.74
N GLY A 36 -8.08 11.26 -14.20
CA GLY A 36 -7.46 12.52 -14.61
C GLY A 36 -6.04 12.67 -14.05
N ALA A 37 -5.32 13.70 -14.53
CA ALA A 37 -3.96 13.97 -14.05
C ALA A 37 -3.92 14.27 -12.54
N GLN A 38 -4.85 15.10 -12.03
CA GLN A 38 -4.96 15.40 -10.60
C GLN A 38 -5.33 14.18 -9.78
N TYR A 39 -6.35 13.41 -10.19
CA TYR A 39 -6.75 12.17 -9.53
C TYR A 39 -5.58 11.20 -9.38
N ARG A 40 -4.81 10.96 -10.45
CA ARG A 40 -3.64 10.07 -10.39
C ARG A 40 -2.53 10.59 -9.47
N ARG A 41 -2.27 11.91 -9.50
CA ARG A 41 -1.25 12.54 -8.64
C ARG A 41 -1.63 12.42 -7.17
N GLU A 42 -2.88 12.73 -6.84
CA GLU A 42 -3.39 12.67 -5.48
C GLU A 42 -3.49 11.22 -4.98
N TRP A 43 -3.87 10.28 -5.85
CA TRP A 43 -3.87 8.86 -5.49
C TRP A 43 -2.46 8.33 -5.19
N ALA A 44 -1.47 8.75 -5.97
CA ALA A 44 -0.07 8.44 -5.72
C ALA A 44 0.45 9.05 -4.42
N ARG A 45 0.01 10.28 -4.09
CA ARG A 45 0.35 10.97 -2.84
C ARG A 45 -0.25 10.23 -1.64
N CYS A 46 -1.57 9.99 -1.68
CA CYS A 46 -2.33 9.24 -0.68
C CYS A 46 -1.68 7.88 -0.38
N GLY A 47 -1.44 7.06 -1.42
CA GLY A 47 -0.83 5.74 -1.23
C GLY A 47 0.58 5.79 -0.63
N ARG A 48 1.40 6.80 -0.97
CA ARG A 48 2.76 6.94 -0.41
C ARG A 48 2.72 7.36 1.06
N GLU A 49 1.92 8.37 1.39
CA GLU A 49 1.84 8.94 2.73
C GLU A 49 1.22 7.96 3.71
N GLU A 50 0.12 7.31 3.33
CA GLU A 50 -0.53 6.31 4.18
C GLU A 50 0.34 5.07 4.37
N PHE A 51 1.06 4.62 3.33
CA PHE A 51 2.01 3.51 3.49
C PHE A 51 3.14 3.88 4.45
N THR A 52 3.72 5.08 4.29
CA THR A 52 4.80 5.56 5.16
C THR A 52 4.33 5.74 6.59
N ARG A 53 3.08 6.15 6.80
CA ARG A 53 2.46 6.22 8.14
C ARG A 53 2.35 4.84 8.79
N HIS A 54 1.99 3.81 8.03
CA HIS A 54 1.79 2.46 8.55
C HIS A 54 3.08 1.66 8.78
N PHE A 55 4.07 1.82 7.89
CA PHE A 55 5.26 0.96 7.84
C PHE A 55 6.58 1.73 7.97
N GLY A 56 6.52 3.06 8.00
CA GLY A 56 7.71 3.91 7.96
C GLY A 56 8.38 3.90 6.59
N SER A 57 9.55 4.54 6.54
CA SER A 57 10.43 4.58 5.37
C SER A 57 11.89 4.28 5.69
N ASP A 58 12.22 4.06 6.97
CA ASP A 58 13.58 3.70 7.40
C ASP A 58 13.80 2.20 7.21
N ASP A 59 14.73 1.85 6.33
CA ASP A 59 15.04 0.46 5.99
C ASP A 59 16.24 -0.11 6.73
N LYS A 60 16.83 0.66 7.66
CA LYS A 60 17.98 0.25 8.47
C LYS A 60 17.59 -0.56 9.70
N GLY A 61 16.36 -0.38 10.20
CA GLY A 61 15.84 -1.11 11.35
C GLY A 61 15.31 -2.49 10.97
N LEU A 62 15.75 -3.53 11.68
CA LEU A 62 15.22 -4.89 11.51
C LEU A 62 13.72 -4.96 11.85
N ASP A 63 13.30 -4.27 12.92
CA ASP A 63 11.92 -4.27 13.42
C ASP A 63 10.91 -3.84 12.36
N GLY A 64 11.25 -2.88 11.49
CA GLY A 64 10.38 -2.45 10.39
C GLY A 64 10.17 -3.57 9.36
N TRP A 65 11.23 -4.30 9.03
CA TRP A 65 11.17 -5.44 8.11
C TRP A 65 10.41 -6.62 8.72
N GLN A 66 10.67 -6.93 9.99
CA GLN A 66 9.98 -7.99 10.71
C GLN A 66 8.49 -7.67 10.90
N GLY A 67 8.15 -6.42 11.23
CA GLY A 67 6.76 -5.95 11.32
C GLY A 67 6.03 -6.03 9.98
N LEU A 68 6.72 -5.73 8.88
CA LEU A 68 6.17 -5.95 7.54
C LEU A 68 5.97 -7.43 7.26
N CYS A 69 6.94 -8.30 7.60
CA CYS A 69 6.82 -9.74 7.47
C CYS A 69 5.60 -10.30 8.23
N ALA A 70 5.42 -9.87 9.50
CA ALA A 70 4.26 -10.23 10.30
C ALA A 70 2.95 -9.77 9.66
N THR A 71 2.90 -8.53 9.17
CA THR A 71 1.68 -7.97 8.57
C THR A 71 1.27 -8.69 7.27
N VAL A 72 2.23 -9.18 6.49
CA VAL A 72 1.93 -10.01 5.32
C VAL A 72 1.63 -11.48 5.65
N GLY A 73 1.65 -11.85 6.94
CA GLY A 73 1.35 -13.20 7.41
C GLY A 73 2.46 -14.20 7.11
N ILE A 74 3.72 -13.81 7.35
CA ILE A 74 4.86 -14.73 7.48
C ILE A 74 4.91 -15.18 8.94
N GLU A 75 4.83 -16.49 9.16
CA GLU A 75 4.81 -17.10 10.51
C GLU A 75 6.22 -17.14 11.12
N GLU A 76 7.19 -17.65 10.37
CA GLU A 76 8.61 -17.67 10.76
C GLU A 76 9.28 -16.36 10.33
N ILE A 77 9.22 -15.36 11.21
CA ILE A 77 9.82 -14.04 10.98
C ILE A 77 11.36 -14.17 10.99
N PRO A 78 12.07 -13.79 9.92
CA PRO A 78 13.52 -13.91 9.88
C PRO A 78 14.26 -12.91 10.78
N ASP A 79 15.46 -13.27 11.22
CA ASP A 79 16.31 -12.47 12.14
C ASP A 79 17.25 -11.49 11.42
N SER A 80 17.14 -11.37 10.10
CA SER A 80 17.94 -10.41 9.33
C SER A 80 17.15 -9.69 8.24
N ILE A 81 17.54 -8.45 7.96
CA ILE A 81 16.94 -7.61 6.92
C ILE A 81 17.00 -8.30 5.55
N THR A 82 18.13 -8.94 5.25
CA THR A 82 18.33 -9.64 3.97
C THR A 82 17.38 -10.82 3.81
N GLN A 83 17.17 -11.60 4.88
CA GLN A 83 16.21 -12.71 4.85
C GLN A 83 14.76 -12.20 4.78
N CYS A 84 14.41 -11.16 5.55
CA CYS A 84 13.08 -10.52 5.45
C CYS A 84 12.78 -10.09 4.01
N LYS A 85 13.72 -9.37 3.38
CA LYS A 85 13.61 -8.96 1.97
C LYS A 85 13.46 -10.15 1.02
N LYS A 86 14.13 -11.27 1.30
CA LYS A 86 14.04 -12.48 0.46
C LYS A 86 12.65 -13.11 0.55
N VAL A 87 12.11 -13.29 1.75
CA VAL A 87 10.77 -13.87 1.94
C VAL A 87 9.68 -12.93 1.42
N LEU A 88 9.79 -11.62 1.66
CA LEU A 88 8.80 -10.65 1.15
C LEU A 88 8.67 -10.64 -0.38
N ARG A 89 9.75 -10.93 -1.12
CA ARG A 89 9.70 -11.04 -2.59
C ARG A 89 8.91 -12.25 -3.10
N THR A 90 8.69 -13.26 -2.25
CA THR A 90 7.88 -14.43 -2.61
C THR A 90 6.41 -14.25 -2.25
N VAL A 91 6.06 -13.14 -1.60
CA VAL A 91 4.70 -12.83 -1.18
C VAL A 91 4.00 -11.95 -2.22
N TRP A 92 2.84 -12.43 -2.69
CA TRP A 92 2.03 -11.70 -3.66
C TRP A 92 0.83 -11.06 -2.96
N VAL A 93 0.96 -9.81 -2.52
CA VAL A 93 -0.11 -9.01 -1.90
C VAL A 93 -0.30 -7.68 -2.62
N ASN A 94 -1.53 -7.16 -2.63
CA ASN A 94 -1.76 -5.81 -3.13
C ASN A 94 -1.40 -4.78 -2.04
N ILE A 95 -0.64 -3.74 -2.40
CA ILE A 95 -0.15 -2.72 -1.45
C ILE A 95 -1.30 -1.95 -0.78
N PHE A 96 -2.39 -1.67 -1.49
CA PHE A 96 -3.55 -1.02 -0.88
C PHE A 96 -4.29 -1.94 0.08
N ASP A 97 -4.44 -3.21 -0.28
CA ASP A 97 -5.05 -4.21 0.61
C ASP A 97 -4.20 -4.43 1.87
N LEU A 98 -2.88 -4.30 1.76
CA LEU A 98 -1.98 -4.36 2.91
C LEU A 98 -2.19 -3.20 3.89
N MET A 99 -2.41 -1.98 3.39
CA MET A 99 -2.75 -0.82 4.23
C MET A 99 -4.15 -0.96 4.86
N ASP A 100 -5.13 -1.46 4.09
CA ASP A 100 -6.48 -1.74 4.59
C ASP A 100 -6.45 -2.80 5.70
N ALA A 101 -5.68 -3.88 5.50
CA ALA A 101 -5.44 -4.93 6.48
C ALA A 101 -4.79 -4.39 7.75
N LYS A 102 -3.76 -3.55 7.62
CA LYS A 102 -3.09 -2.91 8.76
C LYS A 102 -4.02 -1.99 9.55
N SER A 103 -4.92 -1.28 8.88
CA SER A 103 -5.90 -0.37 9.51
C SER A 103 -7.02 -1.11 10.23
N THR A 104 -7.47 -2.23 9.67
CA THR A 104 -8.59 -3.02 10.19
C THR A 104 -8.18 -4.14 11.14
N GLY A 105 -6.87 -4.43 11.24
CA GLY A 105 -6.35 -5.57 11.99
C GLY A 105 -6.67 -6.93 11.35
N GLN A 106 -7.18 -6.93 10.12
CA GLN A 106 -7.54 -8.15 9.39
C GLN A 106 -6.33 -8.72 8.63
N PRO A 107 -6.29 -10.05 8.37
CA PRO A 107 -5.25 -10.65 7.56
C PRO A 107 -5.28 -10.08 6.12
N VAL A 108 -4.12 -9.71 5.58
CA VAL A 108 -4.04 -9.30 4.17
C VAL A 108 -4.32 -10.48 3.24
N LYS A 109 -5.03 -10.22 2.15
CA LYS A 109 -5.26 -11.21 1.10
C LYS A 109 -3.95 -11.52 0.36
N LYS A 110 -3.43 -12.72 0.56
CA LYS A 110 -2.33 -13.29 -0.23
C LYS A 110 -2.86 -13.90 -1.54
N HIS A 111 -2.09 -13.74 -2.61
CA HIS A 111 -2.34 -14.35 -3.90
C HIS A 111 -1.37 -15.51 -4.13
N VAL A 112 -1.83 -16.53 -4.86
CA VAL A 112 -1.04 -17.73 -5.15
C VAL A 112 0.12 -17.49 -6.11
N SER A 113 0.07 -16.42 -6.92
CA SER A 113 1.10 -16.09 -7.90
C SER A 113 1.10 -14.59 -8.23
N ALA A 114 2.20 -14.13 -8.83
CA ALA A 114 2.31 -12.77 -9.36
C ALA A 114 1.23 -12.48 -10.42
N GLU A 115 0.87 -13.47 -11.25
CA GLU A 115 -0.18 -13.35 -12.25
C GLU A 115 -1.57 -13.19 -11.60
N ALA A 116 -1.87 -13.97 -10.56
CA ALA A 116 -3.12 -13.84 -9.81
C ALA A 116 -3.23 -12.47 -9.15
N LEU A 117 -2.13 -11.96 -8.58
CA LEU A 117 -2.07 -10.59 -8.03
C LEU A 117 -2.26 -9.54 -9.12
N ARG A 118 -1.64 -9.70 -10.30
CA ARG A 118 -1.78 -8.79 -11.45
C ARG A 118 -3.23 -8.71 -11.92
N ASN A 119 -3.86 -9.85 -12.20
CA ASN A 119 -5.24 -9.94 -12.66
C ASN A 119 -6.21 -9.30 -11.65
N TYR A 120 -6.01 -9.58 -10.37
CA TYR A 120 -6.78 -8.95 -9.30
C TYR A 120 -6.57 -7.42 -9.25
N THR A 121 -5.31 -6.97 -9.32
CA THR A 121 -4.94 -5.56 -9.24
C THR A 121 -5.53 -4.75 -10.39
N ILE A 122 -5.50 -5.27 -11.62
CA ILE A 122 -6.13 -4.67 -12.79
C ILE A 122 -7.65 -4.64 -12.63
N LYS A 123 -8.27 -5.78 -12.31
CA LYS A 123 -9.73 -5.89 -12.14
C LYS A 123 -10.28 -4.94 -11.08
N LYS A 124 -9.55 -4.74 -9.98
CA LYS A 124 -9.93 -3.84 -8.88
C LYS A 124 -9.45 -2.40 -9.06
N LYS A 125 -8.69 -2.10 -10.12
CA LYS A 125 -8.04 -0.80 -10.35
C LYS A 125 -7.20 -0.34 -9.15
N LYS A 126 -6.55 -1.28 -8.45
CA LYS A 126 -5.72 -1.04 -7.26
C LYS A 126 -4.22 -0.96 -7.62
N ILE A 127 -3.91 -0.26 -8.70
CA ILE A 127 -2.54 -0.17 -9.22
C ILE A 127 -1.75 0.84 -8.41
N PHE A 128 -0.66 0.40 -7.78
CA PHE A 128 0.23 1.30 -7.05
C PHE A 128 1.21 2.00 -8.01
N PRO A 129 1.32 3.34 -7.99
CA PRO A 129 2.20 4.06 -8.91
C PRO A 129 3.69 3.77 -8.66
N LYS A 130 4.39 3.23 -9.66
CA LYS A 130 5.84 2.91 -9.59
C LYS A 130 6.69 4.07 -9.09
N LYS A 131 6.40 5.31 -9.53
CA LYS A 131 7.13 6.52 -9.09
C LYS A 131 6.96 6.79 -7.59
N ALA A 132 5.79 6.53 -7.03
CA ALA A 132 5.52 6.70 -5.60
C ALA A 132 6.24 5.63 -4.76
N ALA A 133 6.38 4.42 -5.29
CA ALA A 133 7.03 3.32 -4.60
C ALA A 133 8.56 3.41 -4.55
N LYS A 134 9.20 4.07 -5.52
CA LYS A 134 10.67 4.20 -5.58
C LYS A 134 11.28 4.89 -4.36
N GLY A 135 10.51 5.74 -3.68
CA GLY A 135 10.98 6.48 -2.50
C GLY A 135 10.93 5.69 -1.18
N ASN A 136 10.37 4.47 -1.17
CA ASN A 136 10.25 3.67 0.05
C ASN A 136 10.79 2.24 -0.20
N PRO A 137 11.84 1.80 0.51
CA PRO A 137 12.44 0.48 0.30
C PRO A 137 11.48 -0.69 0.56
N PHE A 138 10.55 -0.57 1.51
CA PHE A 138 9.53 -1.57 1.78
C PHE A 138 8.58 -1.73 0.59
N LEU A 139 8.10 -0.62 0.03
CA LEU A 139 7.27 -0.64 -1.19
C LEU A 139 8.00 -1.32 -2.34
N LYS A 140 9.29 -1.00 -2.54
CA LYS A 140 10.10 -1.53 -3.64
C LYS A 140 10.15 -3.07 -3.63
N VAL A 141 10.16 -3.70 -2.47
CA VAL A 141 10.23 -5.17 -2.33
C VAL A 141 8.92 -5.85 -2.70
N LEU A 142 7.78 -5.18 -2.52
CA LEU A 142 6.43 -5.70 -2.79
C LEU A 142 5.93 -5.40 -4.21
N LEU A 143 6.67 -4.62 -5.01
CA LEU A 143 6.26 -4.26 -6.35
C LEU A 143 6.27 -5.45 -7.30
N ILE A 144 5.21 -5.55 -8.10
CA ILE A 144 5.15 -6.42 -9.27
C ILE A 144 4.95 -5.61 -10.55
N GLU A 145 5.36 -6.17 -11.67
CA GLU A 145 5.06 -5.61 -12.98
C GLU A 145 3.62 -5.93 -13.39
N ILE A 146 2.84 -4.88 -13.69
CA ILE A 146 1.40 -4.99 -13.99
C ILE A 146 1.14 -5.06 -15.50
N PHE A 147 1.87 -4.28 -16.30
CA PHE A 147 1.76 -4.25 -17.75
C PHE A 147 3.06 -4.83 -18.29
N VAL A 148 2.97 -6.03 -18.83
CA VAL A 148 4.07 -6.75 -19.51
C VAL A 148 3.76 -6.77 -20.99
#